data_AF-A0A6G3TVY1-F1
#
_entry.id   AF-A0A6G3TVY1-F1
#
_cell.length_a   1.000
_cell.length_b   1.000
_cell.length_c   1.000
_cell.angle_alpha   90.00
_cell.angle_beta   90.00
_cell.angle_gamma   90.00
#
_symmetry.space_group_name_H-M   'P 1'
#
loop_
_entity.id
_entity.type
_entity.pdbx_description
1 polymer ?
#
loop_
_entity_poly.entity_id
_entity_poly.type
_entity_poly.pdbx_seq_one_letter_code
_entity_poly.pdbx_strand_id
1 'polypeptide(L)'
;TPVRLDPAAVTGAARTLAHWRRAVADWASTPSRPVPDAVRARLRSAWENDLDAVGVLDVLHDVEHAHGLPDGARFETFAHADRLLGLELTRDLGTPA
;
A
#
# COMPACT_ATOMS: atom_id res chain seq x y z
N THR A 1 20.58 -7.37 -0.26
CA THR A 1 20.92 -8.42 0.73
C THR A 1 19.90 -9.55 0.64
N PRO A 2 20.29 -10.82 0.79
CA PRO A 2 19.33 -11.93 0.77
C PRO A 2 18.26 -11.76 1.85
N VAL A 3 17.00 -12.08 1.52
CA VAL A 3 15.91 -12.07 2.51
C VAL A 3 16.13 -13.19 3.54
N ARG A 4 15.93 -12.86 4.81
CA ARG A 4 15.96 -13.83 5.91
C ARG A 4 14.53 -14.16 6.29
N LEU A 5 14.16 -15.43 6.15
CA LEU A 5 12.84 -15.92 6.52
C LEU A 5 12.94 -16.59 7.89
N ASP A 6 12.23 -16.02 8.85
CA ASP A 6 11.99 -16.64 10.14
C ASP A 6 10.51 -16.44 10.55
N PRO A 7 9.99 -17.23 11.50
CA PRO A 7 8.59 -17.16 11.87
C PRO A 7 8.14 -15.77 12.36
N ALA A 8 9.02 -15.01 13.03
CA ALA A 8 8.68 -13.69 13.53
C ALA A 8 8.58 -12.68 12.37
N ALA A 9 9.49 -12.73 11.40
CA ALA A 9 9.46 -11.91 10.20
C ALA A 9 8.18 -12.17 9.39
N VAL A 10 7.82 -13.45 9.16
CA VAL A 10 6.60 -13.82 8.42
C VAL A 10 5.34 -13.38 9.18
N THR A 11 5.32 -13.57 10.50
CA THR A 11 4.20 -13.10 11.34
C THR A 11 4.06 -11.58 11.31
N GLY A 12 5.18 -10.85 11.32
CA GLY A 12 5.20 -9.40 11.17
C GLY A 12 4.60 -8.95 9.83
N ALA A 13 5.05 -9.55 8.73
CA ALA A 13 4.53 -9.26 7.40
C ALA A 13 3.02 -9.55 7.28
N ALA A 14 2.54 -10.66 7.85
CA ALA A 14 1.12 -10.99 7.86
C ALA A 14 0.28 -9.95 8.64
N ARG A 15 0.79 -9.44 9.77
CA ARG A 15 0.13 -8.38 10.53
C ARG A 15 0.08 -7.07 9.75
N THR A 16 1.18 -6.67 9.11
CA THR A 16 1.22 -5.48 8.25
C THR A 16 0.19 -5.59 7.13
N LEU A 17 0.13 -6.73 6.46
CA LEU A 17 -0.82 -6.93 5.36
C LEU A 17 -2.28 -6.89 5.82
N ALA A 18 -2.59 -7.54 6.95
CA ALA A 18 -3.93 -7.47 7.53
C ALA A 18 -4.30 -6.05 7.99
N HIS A 19 -3.34 -5.30 8.50
CA HIS A 19 -3.52 -3.90 8.87
C HIS A 19 -3.82 -3.03 7.65
N TRP A 20 -3.02 -3.14 6.59
CA TRP A 20 -3.23 -2.37 5.37
C TRP A 20 -4.54 -2.71 4.65
N ARG A 21 -4.94 -3.98 4.60
CA ARG A 21 -6.23 -4.37 3.99
C ARG A 21 -7.43 -3.75 4.72
N ARG A 22 -7.40 -3.69 6.06
CA ARG A 22 -8.41 -2.98 6.85
C ARG A 22 -8.38 -1.48 6.57
N ALA A 23 -7.21 -0.85 6.60
CA ALA A 23 -7.09 0.58 6.31
C ALA A 23 -7.62 0.94 4.91
N VAL A 24 -7.32 0.11 3.90
CA VAL A 24 -7.84 0.28 2.53
C VAL A 24 -9.36 0.15 2.49
N ALA A 25 -9.94 -0.81 3.21
CA ALA A 25 -11.39 -0.96 3.34
C ALA A 25 -12.05 0.25 4.02
N ASP A 26 -11.44 0.78 5.07
CA ASP A 26 -11.92 1.98 5.76
C ASP A 26 -11.88 3.19 4.82
N TRP A 27 -10.77 3.42 4.12
CA TRP A 27 -10.62 4.56 3.20
C TRP A 27 -11.58 4.49 2.00
N ALA A 28 -11.94 3.29 1.55
CA ALA A 28 -12.88 3.08 0.46
C ALA A 28 -14.30 3.57 0.76
N SER A 29 -14.62 3.86 2.03
CA SER A 29 -15.89 4.50 2.42
C SER A 29 -15.96 6.00 2.10
N THR A 30 -14.85 6.59 1.64
CA THR A 30 -14.76 8.02 1.30
C THR A 30 -14.73 8.24 -0.23
N PRO A 31 -15.13 9.42 -0.74
CA PRO A 31 -15.04 9.70 -2.17
C PRO A 31 -13.62 9.57 -2.71
N SER A 32 -13.45 8.86 -3.82
CA SER A 32 -12.16 8.68 -4.50
C SER A 32 -11.49 10.02 -4.83
N ARG A 33 -10.15 10.03 -4.78
CA ARG A 33 -9.31 11.16 -5.16
C ARG A 33 -8.10 10.64 -5.94
N PRO A 34 -7.63 11.35 -6.97
CA PRO A 34 -6.50 10.88 -7.77
C PRO A 34 -5.24 10.71 -6.92
N VAL A 35 -4.43 9.71 -7.28
CA VAL A 35 -3.08 9.55 -6.72
C VAL A 35 -2.26 10.82 -6.97
N PRO A 36 -1.69 11.46 -5.93
CA PRO A 36 -0.88 12.66 -6.11
C PRO A 36 0.31 12.42 -7.04
N ASP A 37 0.63 13.37 -7.91
CA ASP A 37 1.68 13.22 -8.91
C ASP A 37 3.06 12.92 -8.30
N ALA A 38 3.37 13.52 -7.14
CA ALA A 38 4.60 13.25 -6.42
C ALA A 38 4.67 11.78 -5.96
N VAL A 39 3.57 11.21 -5.48
CA VAL A 39 3.49 9.80 -5.07
C VAL A 39 3.59 8.90 -6.29
N ARG A 40 2.88 9.23 -7.37
CA ARG A 40 2.95 8.49 -8.65
C ARG A 40 4.38 8.47 -9.22
N ALA A 41 5.10 9.59 -9.15
CA ALA A 41 6.48 9.68 -9.60
C ALA A 41 7.41 8.80 -8.76
N ARG A 42 7.24 8.76 -7.43
CA ARG A 42 8.00 7.88 -6.54
C ARG A 42 7.73 6.40 -6.83
N LEU A 43 6.46 6.01 -6.98
CA LEU A 43 6.08 4.64 -7.35
C LEU A 43 6.71 4.24 -8.68
N ARG A 44 6.59 5.09 -9.70
CA ARG A 44 7.18 4.84 -11.02
C ARG A 44 8.70 4.71 -10.96
N SER A 45 9.38 5.57 -10.20
CA SER A 45 10.83 5.50 -10.02
C SER A 45 11.26 4.17 -9.39
N ALA A 46 10.51 3.66 -8.41
CA ALA A 46 10.79 2.36 -7.81
C ALA A 46 10.59 1.22 -8.82
N TRP A 47 9.53 1.29 -9.63
CA TRP A 47 9.26 0.29 -10.66
C TRP A 47 10.32 0.26 -11.78
N GLU A 48 10.76 1.44 -12.22
CA GLU A 48 11.82 1.58 -13.23
C GLU A 48 13.20 1.16 -12.67
N ASN A 49 13.38 1.18 -11.35
CA ASN A 49 14.59 0.75 -10.66
C ASN A 49 14.54 -0.75 -10.31
N ASP A 50 14.56 -1.60 -11.33
CA ASP A 50 14.58 -3.08 -11.15
C ASP A 50 13.44 -3.62 -10.28
N LEU A 51 12.23 -3.08 -10.46
CA LEU A 51 11.06 -3.44 -9.68
C LEU A 51 11.33 -3.41 -8.16
N ASP A 52 11.93 -2.31 -7.67
CA ASP A 52 12.30 -2.11 -6.27
C ASP A 52 11.07 -2.19 -5.35
N ALA A 53 10.71 -3.42 -4.97
CA ALA A 53 9.53 -3.71 -4.18
C ALA A 53 9.64 -3.12 -2.78
N VAL A 54 10.85 -3.03 -2.22
CA VAL A 54 11.09 -2.39 -0.92
C VAL A 54 10.78 -0.90 -1.04
N GLY A 55 11.28 -0.23 -2.08
CA GLY A 55 10.97 1.17 -2.34
C GLY A 55 9.47 1.43 -2.55
N VAL A 56 8.73 0.52 -3.18
CA VAL A 56 7.27 0.63 -3.28
C VAL A 56 6.60 0.51 -1.91
N LEU A 57 7.01 -0.45 -1.08
CA LEU A 57 6.48 -0.63 0.28
C LEU A 57 6.76 0.59 1.17
N ASP A 58 7.94 1.20 1.04
CA ASP A 58 8.28 2.44 1.75
C ASP A 58 7.37 3.61 1.33
N VAL A 59 7.07 3.74 0.03
CA VAL A 59 6.10 4.75 -0.45
C VAL A 59 4.71 4.51 0.14
N LEU A 60 4.25 3.26 0.24
CA LEU A 60 2.95 2.94 0.84
C LEU A 60 2.94 3.28 2.34
N HIS A 61 4.02 2.98 3.05
CA HIS A 61 4.17 3.32 4.46
C HIS A 61 4.12 4.85 4.69
N ASP A 62 4.79 5.63 3.85
CA ASP A 62 4.73 7.10 3.91
C ASP A 62 3.31 7.63 3.65
N VAL A 63 2.60 7.07 2.66
CA VAL A 63 1.24 7.48 2.29
C VAL A 63 0.24 7.20 3.40
N GLU A 64 0.38 6.05 4.06
CA GLU A 64 -0.41 5.70 5.24
C GLU A 64 -0.28 6.76 6.36
N HIS A 65 0.95 7.23 6.61
CA HIS A 65 1.25 8.17 7.69
C HIS A 65 1.17 9.65 7.27
N ALA A 66 0.97 9.94 5.98
CA ALA A 66 0.95 11.30 5.46
C ALA A 66 -0.23 12.11 6.01
N HIS A 67 0.09 13.18 6.76
CA HIS A 67 -0.92 14.12 7.24
C HIS A 67 -1.49 14.95 6.08
N GLY A 68 -2.80 15.17 6.10
CA GLY A 68 -3.48 16.01 5.10
C GLY A 68 -3.72 15.35 3.74
N LEU A 69 -3.28 14.09 3.54
CA LEU A 69 -3.65 13.32 2.36
C LEU A 69 -5.08 12.78 2.54
N PRO A 70 -6.02 13.08 1.63
CA PRO A 70 -7.38 12.57 1.72
C PRO A 70 -7.41 11.03 1.64
N ASP A 71 -8.32 10.41 2.39
CA ASP A 71 -8.44 8.94 2.42
C ASP A 71 -8.70 8.34 1.03
N GLY A 72 -9.55 8.98 0.21
CA GLY A 72 -9.74 8.56 -1.18
C GLY A 72 -8.45 8.53 -2.02
N ALA A 73 -7.47 9.40 -1.71
CA ALA A 73 -6.18 9.40 -2.39
C ALA A 73 -5.24 8.32 -1.83
N ARG A 74 -5.33 8.02 -0.52
CA ARG A 74 -4.64 6.87 0.07
C ARG A 74 -5.14 5.57 -0.55
N PHE A 75 -6.47 5.40 -0.60
CA PHE A 75 -7.12 4.26 -1.26
C PHE A 75 -6.63 4.06 -2.69
N GLU A 76 -6.74 5.10 -3.54
CA GLU A 76 -6.30 5.00 -4.94
C GLU A 76 -4.81 4.69 -5.07
N THR A 77 -3.98 5.20 -4.15
CA THR A 77 -2.54 4.91 -4.15
C THR A 77 -2.26 3.43 -3.87
N PHE A 78 -2.87 2.89 -2.81
CA PHE A 78 -2.73 1.49 -2.43
C PHE A 78 -3.27 0.57 -3.54
N ALA A 79 -4.45 0.87 -4.08
CA ALA A 79 -5.03 0.11 -5.19
C ALA A 79 -4.21 0.22 -6.49
N HIS A 80 -3.55 1.35 -6.74
CA HIS A 80 -2.66 1.51 -7.89
C HIS A 80 -1.38 0.68 -7.76
N ALA A 81 -0.75 0.71 -6.58
CA ALA A 81 0.46 -0.05 -6.30
C ALA A 81 0.23 -1.57 -6.28
N ASP A 82 -0.94 -2.00 -5.80
CA ASP A 82 -1.29 -3.42 -5.69
C ASP A 82 -1.34 -4.13 -7.05
N ARG A 83 -1.60 -3.42 -8.15
CA ARG A 83 -1.59 -3.99 -9.50
C ARG A 83 -0.23 -4.55 -9.91
N LEU A 84 0.85 -4.02 -9.32
CA LEU A 84 2.20 -4.55 -9.54
C LEU A 84 2.58 -5.56 -8.46
N LEU A 85 2.27 -5.27 -7.19
CA LEU A 85 2.73 -6.10 -6.06
C LEU A 85 1.91 -7.39 -5.89
N GLY A 86 0.64 -7.40 -6.30
CA GLY A 86 -0.24 -8.56 -6.18
C GLY A 86 -0.51 -8.98 -4.74
N LEU A 87 -0.59 -8.03 -3.80
CA LEU A 87 -0.81 -8.28 -2.37
C LEU A 87 -2.29 -8.40 -2.00
N GLU A 88 -3.21 -8.20 -2.94
CA GLU A 88 -4.65 -8.18 -2.71
C GLU A 88 -5.02 -7.19 -1.60
N LEU A 89 -4.55 -5.94 -1.72
CA LEU A 89 -4.80 -4.90 -0.72
C LEU A 89 -6.28 -4.49 -0.68
N THR A 90 -7.02 -4.72 -1.76
CA THR A 90 -8.47 -4.48 -1.85
C THR A 90 -9.34 -5.67 -1.45
N ARG A 91 -8.74 -6.71 -0.84
CA ARG A 91 -9.45 -7.95 -0.51
C ARG A 91 -10.63 -7.77 0.44
N ASP A 92 -10.49 -6.87 1.41
CA ASP A 92 -11.48 -6.72 2.50
C ASP A 92 -12.59 -5.71 2.15
N LEU A 93 -12.58 -5.14 0.92
CA LEU A 93 -13.61 -4.19 0.48
C LEU A 93 -15.01 -4.82 0.55
N GLY A 94 -15.95 -4.09 1.19
CA GLY A 94 -17.33 -4.55 1.33
C GLY A 94 -17.54 -5.64 2.39
N THR A 95 -16.51 -6.03 3.14
CA THR A 95 -16.67 -6.93 4.29
C THR A 95 -17.24 -6.14 5.47
N PRO A 96 -18.33 -6.60 6.11
CA PRO A 96 -18.84 -5.95 7.32
C PRO A 96 -17.81 -6.02 8.45
N ALA A 97 -17.70 -4.93 9.21
CA ALA A 97 -16.80 -4.80 10.37
C ALA A 97 -17.22 -5.69 11.55
#